data_AF-A0A2D8M0B5-F1
#
_entry.id   AF-A0A2D8M0B5-F1
#
_cell.length_a   1.000
_cell.length_b   1.000
_cell.length_c   1.000
_cell.angle_alpha   90.00
_cell.angle_beta   90.00
_cell.angle_gamma   90.00
#
_symmetry.space_group_name_H-M   'P 1'
#
loop_
_entity.id
_entity.type
_entity.pdbx_description
1 polymer ?
#
loop_
_entity_poly.entity_id
_entity_poly.type
_entity_poly.pdbx_seq_one_letter_code
_entity_poly.pdbx_strand_id
1 'polypeptide(L)'
;MASFINKQKKENGNILFLILIAVVLFAALSYAVSSSQSGGQNADRERSTIAASTLIQEITLIKNTIQRMKILNNCSDEDITFVYDSDLDNDLDSDDDYWNLNLPSTKCYVFHPDGGGLRFPEPAKDIGAGSEIIFTGFNWVDDVGTSAADLIAITTNITRTACDQINRELGAPTTNGEPVEEGSNVESSTFLVLT
;
A
#
# COMPACT_ATOMS: atom_id res chain seq x y z
N MET A 1 -23.05 2.09 90.09
CA MET A 1 -23.06 1.65 88.69
C MET A 1 -23.36 2.86 87.81
N ALA A 2 -22.37 3.39 87.09
CA ALA A 2 -22.56 4.50 86.16
C ALA A 2 -22.72 3.93 84.73
N SER A 3 -23.83 4.28 84.09
CA SER A 3 -24.16 3.91 82.71
C SER A 3 -23.53 4.92 81.74
N PHE A 4 -22.76 4.44 80.76
CA PHE A 4 -22.21 5.25 79.66
C PHE A 4 -23.21 5.28 78.49
N ILE A 5 -23.80 6.45 78.23
CA ILE A 5 -24.65 6.67 77.05
C ILE A 5 -23.75 7.09 75.88
N ASN A 6 -23.60 6.21 74.88
CA ASN A 6 -22.88 6.53 73.63
C ASN A 6 -23.81 7.33 72.70
N LYS A 7 -23.45 8.59 72.44
CA LYS A 7 -24.23 9.53 71.62
C LYS A 7 -23.91 9.29 70.14
N GLN A 8 -24.70 8.46 69.46
CA GLN A 8 -24.64 8.28 68.01
C GLN A 8 -24.92 9.62 67.31
N LYS A 9 -23.91 10.18 66.62
CA LYS A 9 -24.10 11.32 65.73
C LYS A 9 -24.91 10.87 64.51
N LYS A 10 -26.10 11.41 64.33
CA LYS A 10 -26.85 11.27 63.07
C LYS A 10 -26.18 12.18 62.04
N GLU A 11 -25.41 11.59 61.13
CA GLU A 11 -24.90 12.30 59.96
C GLU A 11 -26.01 12.36 58.90
N ASN A 12 -26.46 13.58 58.58
CA ASN A 12 -27.38 13.82 57.48
C ASN A 12 -26.57 13.97 56.20
N GLY A 13 -26.22 12.85 55.56
CA GLY A 13 -25.63 12.87 54.22
C GLY A 13 -26.67 13.25 53.16
N ASN A 14 -26.34 14.21 52.28
CA ASN A 14 -27.19 14.57 51.15
C ASN A 14 -26.98 13.58 50.00
N ILE A 15 -27.67 12.44 50.03
CA ILE A 15 -27.56 11.39 49.01
C ILE A 15 -27.83 11.92 47.59
N LEU A 16 -28.67 12.96 47.47
CA LEU A 16 -28.94 13.63 46.20
C LEU A 16 -27.67 14.22 45.58
N PHE A 17 -26.76 14.75 46.40
CA PHE A 17 -25.50 15.34 45.93
C PHE A 17 -24.51 14.28 45.40
N LEU A 18 -24.46 13.11 46.04
CA LEU A 18 -23.63 12.00 45.59
C LEU A 18 -24.08 11.46 44.23
N ILE A 19 -25.40 11.35 44.03
CA ILE A 19 -25.96 10.96 42.73
C ILE A 19 -25.62 11.99 41.65
N LEU A 20 -25.69 13.29 41.98
CA LEU A 20 -25.38 14.36 41.04
C LEU A 20 -23.91 14.37 40.61
N ILE A 21 -22.98 14.17 41.55
CA ILE A 21 -21.55 14.05 41.23
C ILE A 21 -21.29 12.83 40.34
N ALA A 22 -21.91 11.69 40.62
CA ALA A 22 -21.73 10.49 39.82
C ALA A 22 -22.18 10.71 38.36
N VAL A 23 -23.32 11.37 38.14
CA VAL A 23 -23.83 11.69 36.80
C VAL A 23 -22.91 12.67 36.06
N VAL A 24 -22.41 13.71 36.75
CA VAL A 24 -21.50 14.69 36.15
C VAL A 24 -20.16 14.05 35.77
N LEU A 25 -19.60 13.19 36.62
CA LEU A 25 -18.37 12.47 36.32
C LEU A 25 -18.55 11.49 35.15
N PHE A 26 -19.68 10.81 35.08
CA PHE A 26 -20.00 9.94 33.95
C PHE A 26 -20.08 10.73 32.64
N ALA A 27 -20.79 11.87 32.64
CA ALA A 27 -20.90 12.75 31.49
C ALA A 27 -19.54 13.33 31.05
N ALA A 28 -18.70 13.76 32.01
CA ALA A 28 -17.37 14.27 31.72
C ALA A 28 -16.44 13.19 31.13
N LEU A 29 -16.50 11.96 31.65
CA LEU A 29 -15.73 10.83 31.12
C LEU A 29 -16.19 10.44 29.71
N SER A 30 -17.50 10.45 29.45
CA SER A 30 -18.05 10.19 28.10
C SER A 30 -17.52 11.18 27.06
N TYR A 31 -17.38 12.46 27.42
CA TYR A 31 -16.82 13.46 26.52
C TYR A 31 -15.32 13.25 26.24
N ALA A 32 -14.54 12.89 27.26
CA ALA A 32 -13.12 12.58 27.10
C ALA A 32 -12.90 11.36 26.19
N VAL A 33 -13.68 10.29 26.35
CA VAL A 33 -13.58 9.08 25.50
C VAL A 33 -14.03 9.36 24.06
N SER A 34 -15.07 10.18 23.87
CA SER A 34 -15.51 10.59 22.53
C SER A 34 -14.43 11.37 21.77
N SER A 35 -13.66 12.23 22.46
CA SER A 35 -12.54 12.95 21.85
C SER A 35 -11.40 12.04 21.38
N SER A 36 -11.16 10.91 22.05
CA SER A 36 -10.15 9.92 21.63
C SER A 36 -10.54 9.16 20.36
N GLN A 37 -11.81 9.18 19.95
CA GLN A 37 -12.28 8.55 18.71
C GLN A 37 -11.98 9.38 17.45
N SER A 38 -11.54 10.64 17.61
CA SER A 38 -11.07 11.50 16.51
C SER A 38 -9.72 11.06 15.89
N GLY A 39 -9.12 9.97 16.38
CA GLY A 39 -7.88 9.39 15.85
C GLY A 39 -7.98 8.74 14.46
N GLY A 40 -9.15 8.73 13.80
CA GLY A 40 -9.36 8.12 12.49
C GLY A 40 -8.42 8.65 11.40
N GLN A 41 -8.17 9.96 11.35
CA GLN A 41 -7.29 10.55 10.33
C GLN A 41 -5.84 10.07 10.42
N ASN A 42 -5.35 9.76 11.64
CA ASN A 42 -4.00 9.23 11.81
C ASN A 42 -3.93 7.74 11.43
N ALA A 43 -4.99 6.99 11.70
CA ALA A 43 -5.10 5.59 11.30
C ALA A 43 -5.13 5.43 9.78
N ASP A 44 -5.82 6.30 9.05
CA ASP A 44 -5.87 6.26 7.58
C ASP A 44 -4.48 6.52 6.96
N ARG A 45 -3.71 7.46 7.51
CA ARG A 45 -2.33 7.71 7.06
C ARG A 45 -1.41 6.52 7.30
N GLU A 46 -1.51 5.89 8.47
CA GLU A 46 -0.71 4.71 8.80
C GLU A 46 -1.03 3.54 7.87
N ARG A 47 -2.31 3.33 7.54
CA ARG A 47 -2.72 2.32 6.55
C ARG A 47 -2.19 2.60 5.15
N SER A 48 -2.30 3.84 4.67
CA SER A 48 -1.72 4.21 3.36
C SER A 48 -0.20 4.07 3.34
N THR A 49 0.47 4.31 4.47
CA THR A 49 1.93 4.09 4.61
C THR A 49 2.27 2.61 4.46
N ILE A 50 1.56 1.74 5.18
CA ILE A 50 1.75 0.28 5.08
C ILE A 50 1.46 -0.19 3.66
N ALA A 51 0.37 0.29 3.04
CA ALA A 51 0.00 -0.06 1.67
C ALA A 51 1.08 0.33 0.66
N ALA A 52 1.68 1.52 0.80
CA ALA A 52 2.81 1.96 -0.02
C ALA A 52 4.03 1.04 0.13
N SER A 53 4.43 0.70 1.35
CA SER A 53 5.56 -0.19 1.58
C SER A 53 5.29 -1.61 1.05
N THR A 54 4.05 -2.10 1.13
CA THR A 54 3.65 -3.39 0.53
C THR A 54 3.77 -3.35 -0.98
N LEU A 55 3.28 -2.29 -1.64
CA LEU A 55 3.42 -2.13 -3.09
C LEU A 55 4.90 -2.16 -3.51
N ILE A 56 5.76 -1.41 -2.81
CA ILE A 56 7.19 -1.38 -3.11
C ILE A 56 7.81 -2.78 -3.01
N GLN A 57 7.42 -3.56 -1.99
CA GLN A 57 7.90 -4.94 -1.83
C GLN A 57 7.43 -5.85 -2.97
N GLU A 58 6.17 -5.74 -3.40
CA GLU A 58 5.62 -6.51 -4.51
C GLU A 58 6.35 -6.20 -5.82
N ILE A 59 6.53 -4.92 -6.14
CA ILE A 59 7.24 -4.53 -7.37
C ILE A 59 8.73 -4.92 -7.30
N THR A 60 9.36 -4.82 -6.13
CA THR A 60 10.74 -5.30 -5.93
C THR A 60 10.85 -6.81 -6.14
N LEU A 61 9.88 -7.59 -5.68
CA LEU A 61 9.82 -9.02 -5.91
C LEU A 61 9.70 -9.36 -7.40
N ILE A 62 8.85 -8.62 -8.13
CA ILE A 62 8.70 -8.78 -9.59
C ILE A 62 10.03 -8.47 -10.29
N LYS A 63 10.66 -7.33 -9.96
CA LYS A 63 11.97 -6.93 -10.50
C LYS A 63 13.03 -8.01 -10.31
N ASN A 64 13.19 -8.50 -9.08
CA ASN A 64 14.17 -9.55 -8.77
C ASN A 64 13.87 -10.86 -9.52
N THR A 65 12.60 -11.19 -9.68
CA THR A 65 12.16 -12.38 -10.43
C THR A 65 12.51 -12.25 -11.91
N ILE A 66 12.24 -11.10 -12.53
CA ILE A 66 12.61 -10.83 -13.91
C ILE A 66 14.13 -10.91 -14.09
N GLN A 67 14.91 -10.28 -13.21
CA GLN A 67 16.38 -10.39 -13.25
C GLN A 67 16.86 -11.84 -13.19
N ARG A 68 16.25 -12.66 -12.32
CA ARG A 68 16.55 -14.10 -12.24
C ARG A 68 16.17 -14.83 -13.54
N MET A 69 15.03 -14.52 -14.16
CA MET A 69 14.60 -15.12 -15.43
C MET A 69 15.56 -14.77 -16.57
N LYS A 70 16.02 -13.51 -16.65
CA LYS A 70 17.05 -13.10 -17.61
C LYS A 70 18.33 -13.93 -17.48
N ILE A 71 18.79 -14.18 -16.25
CA ILE A 71 20.03 -14.92 -15.98
C ILE A 71 19.88 -16.44 -16.18
N LEU A 72 18.80 -17.04 -15.67
CA LEU A 72 18.65 -18.50 -15.63
C LEU A 72 17.98 -19.08 -16.87
N ASN A 73 17.00 -18.37 -17.41
CA ASN A 73 16.19 -18.82 -18.54
C ASN A 73 16.62 -18.16 -19.86
N ASN A 74 17.61 -17.25 -19.81
CA ASN A 74 18.12 -16.50 -20.96
C ASN A 74 17.00 -15.71 -21.68
N CYS A 75 16.04 -15.20 -20.91
CA CYS A 75 15.00 -14.31 -21.42
C CYS A 75 15.61 -12.94 -21.70
N SER A 76 15.39 -12.40 -22.91
CA SER A 76 15.61 -10.98 -23.18
C SER A 76 14.44 -10.14 -22.63
N ASP A 77 14.57 -8.82 -22.63
CA ASP A 77 13.48 -7.93 -22.18
C ASP A 77 12.24 -8.06 -23.07
N GLU A 78 12.43 -8.36 -24.36
CA GLU A 78 11.35 -8.63 -25.32
C GLU A 78 10.69 -10.00 -25.09
N ASP A 79 11.36 -10.93 -24.41
CA ASP A 79 10.80 -12.24 -24.07
C ASP A 79 10.01 -12.22 -22.76
N ILE A 80 10.10 -11.16 -21.96
CA ILE A 80 9.35 -11.11 -20.70
C ILE A 80 7.89 -10.75 -21.00
N THR A 81 6.99 -11.58 -20.50
CA THR A 81 5.55 -11.33 -20.62
C THR A 81 4.85 -11.35 -19.26
N PHE A 82 3.87 -10.47 -19.14
CA PHE A 82 3.02 -10.27 -17.97
C PHE A 82 1.65 -10.94 -18.14
N VAL A 83 1.49 -11.79 -19.15
CA VAL A 83 0.27 -12.59 -19.33
C VAL A 83 -0.04 -13.41 -18.08
N TYR A 84 -1.30 -13.42 -17.69
CA TYR A 84 -1.83 -14.15 -16.55
C TYR A 84 -3.28 -14.53 -16.83
N ASP A 85 -3.74 -15.59 -16.17
CA ASP A 85 -5.13 -16.04 -16.21
C ASP A 85 -6.01 -14.99 -15.51
N SER A 86 -6.57 -14.11 -16.33
CA SER A 86 -7.25 -12.88 -15.94
C SER A 86 -8.75 -13.07 -15.78
N ASP A 87 -9.33 -14.07 -16.44
CA ASP A 87 -10.73 -14.45 -16.32
C ASP A 87 -10.97 -15.62 -15.33
N LEU A 88 -9.88 -16.20 -14.80
CA LEU A 88 -9.83 -17.22 -13.75
C LEU A 88 -10.40 -18.58 -14.18
N ASP A 89 -10.27 -18.94 -15.46
CA ASP A 89 -10.77 -20.20 -15.99
C ASP A 89 -9.73 -21.36 -15.89
N ASN A 90 -8.50 -21.06 -15.44
CA ASN A 90 -7.33 -21.94 -15.36
C ASN A 90 -6.73 -22.36 -16.71
N ASP A 91 -7.02 -21.64 -17.78
CA ASP A 91 -6.30 -21.69 -19.04
C ASP A 91 -5.53 -20.37 -19.24
N LEU A 92 -4.58 -20.37 -20.17
CA LEU A 92 -3.95 -19.14 -20.64
C LEU A 92 -4.21 -19.03 -22.14
N ASP A 93 -5.06 -18.09 -22.54
CA ASP A 93 -5.51 -17.98 -23.92
C ASP A 93 -5.71 -16.54 -24.43
N SER A 94 -6.29 -16.39 -25.62
CA SER A 94 -6.44 -15.09 -26.28
C SER A 94 -7.40 -14.11 -25.62
N ASP A 95 -8.23 -14.58 -24.69
CA ASP A 95 -9.15 -13.74 -23.93
C ASP A 95 -8.46 -13.12 -22.70
N ASP A 96 -7.20 -13.52 -22.41
CA ASP A 96 -6.43 -13.00 -21.29
C ASP A 96 -5.74 -11.65 -21.52
N ASP A 97 -5.61 -10.90 -20.44
CA ASP A 97 -4.83 -9.67 -20.40
C ASP A 97 -3.34 -9.92 -20.69
N TYR A 98 -2.73 -8.98 -21.42
CA TYR A 98 -1.36 -9.05 -21.92
C TYR A 98 -1.08 -10.23 -22.88
N TRP A 99 -2.12 -10.94 -23.35
CA TRP A 99 -1.96 -11.94 -24.39
C TRP A 99 -1.47 -11.32 -25.71
N ASN A 100 -0.57 -12.02 -26.39
CA ASN A 100 -0.18 -11.69 -27.75
C ASN A 100 0.14 -12.94 -28.57
N LEU A 101 0.15 -12.82 -29.91
CA LEU A 101 0.34 -13.97 -30.80
C LEU A 101 1.80 -14.48 -30.86
N ASN A 102 2.75 -13.72 -30.34
CA ASN A 102 4.19 -14.02 -30.41
C ASN A 102 4.74 -14.35 -29.01
N LEU A 103 3.93 -14.95 -28.15
CA LEU A 103 4.36 -15.27 -26.80
C LEU A 103 5.57 -16.23 -26.83
N PRO A 104 6.58 -16.01 -25.97
CA PRO A 104 7.77 -16.84 -25.91
C PRO A 104 7.48 -18.14 -25.13
N SER A 105 8.53 -18.84 -24.68
CA SER A 105 8.34 -19.98 -23.78
C SER A 105 7.76 -19.52 -22.43
N THR A 106 6.90 -20.34 -21.82
CA THR A 106 6.33 -20.12 -20.46
C THR A 106 7.37 -19.85 -19.38
N LYS A 107 8.64 -20.19 -19.61
CA LYS A 107 9.79 -19.87 -18.74
C LYS A 107 10.08 -18.36 -18.61
N CYS A 108 9.58 -17.55 -19.55
CA CYS A 108 9.73 -16.09 -19.53
C CYS A 108 8.45 -15.37 -19.11
N TYR A 109 7.45 -16.11 -18.61
CA TYR A 109 6.19 -15.54 -18.14
C TYR A 109 6.31 -15.26 -16.65
N VAL A 110 6.06 -14.01 -16.23
CA VAL A 110 6.29 -13.58 -14.85
C VAL A 110 5.36 -14.30 -13.87
N PHE A 111 4.11 -14.53 -14.26
CA PHE A 111 3.08 -15.08 -13.38
C PHE A 111 2.84 -16.58 -13.58
N HIS A 112 3.48 -17.20 -14.58
CA HIS A 112 3.32 -18.62 -14.83
C HIS A 112 4.21 -19.46 -13.90
N PRO A 113 3.77 -20.63 -13.39
CA PRO A 113 4.55 -21.51 -12.52
C PRO A 113 5.91 -21.94 -13.09
N ASP A 114 6.01 -22.17 -14.40
CA ASP A 114 7.26 -22.54 -15.07
C ASP A 114 8.24 -21.37 -15.27
N GLY A 115 7.76 -20.13 -15.11
CA GLY A 115 8.54 -18.91 -15.26
C GLY A 115 8.87 -18.28 -13.91
N GLY A 116 8.24 -17.15 -13.63
CA GLY A 116 8.45 -16.42 -12.37
C GLY A 116 7.65 -17.00 -11.19
N GLY A 117 6.55 -17.70 -11.44
CA GLY A 117 5.70 -18.31 -10.41
C GLY A 117 5.11 -17.30 -9.43
N LEU A 118 5.03 -16.03 -9.83
CA LEU A 118 4.43 -14.97 -9.03
C LEU A 118 2.91 -14.95 -9.21
N ARG A 119 2.21 -14.37 -8.23
CA ARG A 119 0.81 -14.00 -8.42
C ARG A 119 0.75 -12.60 -9.04
N PHE A 120 -0.26 -12.36 -9.87
CA PHE A 120 -0.55 -11.01 -10.33
C PHE A 120 -0.85 -10.12 -9.10
N PRO A 121 -0.18 -8.96 -8.95
CA PRO A 121 -0.32 -8.14 -7.76
C PRO A 121 -1.67 -7.41 -7.74
N GLU A 122 -2.29 -7.36 -6.56
CA GLU A 122 -3.52 -6.60 -6.33
C GLU A 122 -3.23 -5.46 -5.36
N PRO A 123 -3.24 -4.19 -5.83
CA PRO A 123 -3.02 -3.04 -4.97
C PRO A 123 -3.96 -3.01 -3.77
N ALA A 124 -3.41 -2.81 -2.57
CA ALA A 124 -4.22 -2.64 -1.38
C ALA A 124 -5.13 -1.41 -1.52
N LYS A 125 -6.41 -1.55 -1.19
CA LYS A 125 -7.41 -0.45 -1.31
C LYS A 125 -7.01 0.83 -0.58
N ASP A 126 -6.23 0.70 0.49
CA ASP A 126 -5.73 1.82 1.30
C ASP A 126 -4.63 2.64 0.59
N ILE A 127 -4.10 2.14 -0.53
CA ILE A 127 -3.18 2.90 -1.39
C ILE A 127 -3.92 3.94 -2.23
N GLY A 128 -5.17 3.66 -2.61
CA GLY A 128 -5.94 4.42 -3.58
C GLY A 128 -7.23 3.71 -3.98
N ALA A 129 -8.34 4.45 -4.06
CA ALA A 129 -9.59 3.86 -4.52
C ALA A 129 -9.54 3.59 -6.03
N GLY A 130 -9.70 2.33 -6.43
CA GLY A 130 -9.59 1.93 -7.84
C GLY A 130 -8.14 1.92 -8.34
N SER A 131 -7.17 1.76 -7.44
CA SER A 131 -5.77 1.58 -7.81
C SER A 131 -5.57 0.26 -8.57
N GLU A 132 -4.80 0.33 -9.64
CA GLU A 132 -4.46 -0.78 -10.52
C GLU A 132 -2.97 -0.74 -10.83
N ILE A 133 -2.35 -1.92 -11.04
CA ILE A 133 -0.99 -2.03 -11.57
C ILE A 133 -1.07 -2.45 -13.03
N ILE A 134 -0.47 -1.63 -13.89
CA ILE A 134 -0.39 -1.85 -15.32
C ILE A 134 1.07 -2.13 -15.67
N PHE A 135 1.32 -3.16 -16.48
CA PHE A 135 2.65 -3.49 -16.96
C PHE A 135 2.82 -3.06 -18.41
N THR A 136 3.99 -2.56 -18.78
CA THR A 136 4.28 -2.18 -20.16
C THR A 136 5.75 -2.41 -20.49
N GLY A 137 6.02 -2.79 -21.74
CA GLY A 137 7.37 -2.96 -22.28
C GLY A 137 7.62 -2.11 -23.53
N PHE A 138 6.78 -1.09 -23.78
CA PHE A 138 6.83 -0.28 -25.00
C PHE A 138 7.27 1.18 -24.76
N ASN A 139 7.38 1.59 -23.50
CA ASN A 139 7.80 2.93 -23.14
C ASN A 139 9.28 2.91 -22.76
N TRP A 140 9.97 4.03 -22.97
CA TRP A 140 11.32 4.24 -22.47
C TRP A 140 11.26 5.27 -21.35
N VAL A 141 12.06 5.07 -20.30
CA VAL A 141 12.28 6.11 -19.30
C VAL A 141 13.59 6.81 -19.65
N ASP A 142 13.56 8.13 -19.80
CA ASP A 142 14.79 8.88 -20.11
C ASP A 142 15.83 8.71 -18.98
N ASP A 143 17.10 8.62 -19.35
CA ASP A 143 18.25 8.49 -18.43
C ASP A 143 18.28 7.22 -17.54
N VAL A 144 17.65 6.11 -17.96
CA VAL A 144 17.67 4.83 -17.19
C VAL A 144 18.54 3.69 -17.74
N GLY A 145 19.52 4.00 -18.57
CA GLY A 145 20.61 3.07 -18.91
C GLY A 145 20.78 2.83 -20.41
N THR A 146 19.69 2.59 -21.15
CA THR A 146 19.74 2.43 -22.61
C THR A 146 18.61 3.19 -23.29
N SER A 147 18.65 3.27 -24.63
CA SER A 147 17.54 3.82 -25.44
C SER A 147 16.53 2.75 -25.88
N ALA A 148 16.62 1.53 -25.35
CA ALA A 148 15.64 0.48 -25.60
C ALA A 148 14.39 0.73 -24.74
N ALA A 149 13.27 0.07 -25.08
CA ALA A 149 12.08 0.14 -24.25
C ALA A 149 12.32 -0.60 -22.92
N ASP A 150 11.79 -0.04 -21.84
CA ASP A 150 11.93 -0.56 -20.49
C ASP A 150 10.67 -1.33 -20.08
N LEU A 151 10.86 -2.38 -19.28
CA LEU A 151 9.75 -3.00 -18.56
C LEU A 151 9.38 -2.14 -17.36
N ILE A 152 8.16 -1.62 -17.34
CA ILE A 152 7.68 -0.67 -16.36
C ILE A 152 6.40 -1.19 -15.71
N ALA A 153 6.31 -1.05 -14.39
CA ALA A 153 5.07 -1.20 -13.63
C ALA A 153 4.52 0.19 -13.25
N ILE A 154 3.28 0.47 -13.63
CA ILE A 154 2.60 1.74 -13.38
C ILE A 154 1.45 1.49 -12.41
N THR A 155 1.45 2.15 -11.25
CA THR A 155 0.31 2.12 -10.33
C THR A 155 -0.50 3.40 -10.45
N THR A 156 -1.80 3.26 -10.76
CA THR A 156 -2.70 4.40 -10.94
C THR A 156 -3.56 4.66 -9.70
N ASN A 157 -4.20 5.83 -9.65
CA ASN A 157 -5.20 6.21 -8.64
C ASN A 157 -4.72 6.15 -7.17
N ILE A 158 -3.42 6.31 -6.91
CA ILE A 158 -2.87 6.33 -5.55
C ILE A 158 -3.21 7.64 -4.83
N THR A 159 -3.42 7.55 -3.52
CA THR A 159 -3.60 8.72 -2.66
C THR A 159 -2.32 9.53 -2.57
N ARG A 160 -2.46 10.84 -2.30
CA ARG A 160 -1.29 11.71 -2.12
C ARG A 160 -0.37 11.22 -0.99
N THR A 161 -0.94 10.79 0.13
CA THR A 161 -0.19 10.23 1.26
C THR A 161 0.66 9.03 0.84
N ALA A 162 0.09 8.10 0.05
CA ALA A 162 0.81 6.94 -0.45
C ALA A 162 1.93 7.36 -1.44
N CYS A 163 1.64 8.28 -2.37
CA CYS A 163 2.64 8.82 -3.29
C CYS A 163 3.83 9.46 -2.55
N ASP A 164 3.58 10.31 -1.56
CA ASP A 164 4.63 10.97 -0.77
C ASP A 164 5.46 9.94 0.03
N GLN A 165 4.81 8.88 0.54
CA GLN A 165 5.52 7.78 1.21
C GLN A 165 6.42 7.03 0.23
N ILE A 166 5.91 6.64 -0.94
CA ILE A 166 6.67 5.93 -1.97
C ILE A 166 7.89 6.75 -2.38
N ASN A 167 7.68 8.03 -2.68
CA ASN A 167 8.74 8.95 -3.06
C ASN A 167 9.82 9.06 -1.98
N ARG A 168 9.43 9.11 -0.70
CA ARG A 168 10.38 9.12 0.41
C ARG A 168 11.15 7.82 0.55
N GLU A 169 10.52 6.67 0.36
CA GLU A 169 11.19 5.36 0.44
C GLU A 169 12.17 5.15 -0.71
N LEU A 170 11.82 5.62 -1.91
CA LEU A 170 12.66 5.54 -3.11
C LEU A 170 13.71 6.66 -3.20
N GLY A 171 13.65 7.67 -2.33
CA GLY A 171 14.55 8.83 -2.40
C GLY A 171 14.28 9.74 -3.60
N ALA A 172 13.04 9.75 -4.11
CA ALA A 172 12.61 10.54 -5.25
C ALA A 172 12.78 12.05 -5.00
N PRO A 173 13.25 12.83 -5.99
CA PRO A 173 13.24 14.28 -5.90
C PRO A 173 11.81 14.83 -5.78
N THR A 174 11.69 15.98 -5.13
CA THR A 174 10.44 16.76 -5.06
C THR A 174 10.71 18.18 -5.53
N THR A 175 9.76 18.78 -6.24
CA THR A 175 9.82 20.20 -6.65
C THR A 175 8.77 20.96 -5.85
N ASN A 176 9.19 21.92 -5.03
CA ASN A 176 8.31 22.69 -4.14
C ASN A 176 7.46 21.82 -3.18
N GLY A 177 7.96 20.65 -2.77
CA GLY A 177 7.23 19.70 -1.92
C GLY A 177 6.21 18.84 -2.67
N GLU A 178 6.13 18.98 -3.99
CA GLU A 178 5.32 18.14 -4.87
C GLU A 178 6.20 17.05 -5.51
N PRO A 179 5.66 15.83 -5.71
CA PRO A 179 6.24 14.85 -6.62
C PRO A 179 6.60 15.51 -7.95
N VAL A 180 7.79 15.23 -8.46
CA VAL A 180 8.23 15.75 -9.74
C VAL A 180 7.35 15.15 -10.84
N GLU A 181 6.71 16.00 -11.64
CA GLU A 181 6.03 15.57 -12.87
C GLU A 181 7.06 15.14 -13.92
N GLU A 182 6.70 14.16 -14.73
CA GLU A 182 7.51 13.59 -15.81
C GLU A 182 8.17 14.70 -16.67
N GLY A 183 9.46 14.54 -16.99
CA GLY A 183 10.23 15.51 -17.77
C GLY A 183 11.18 16.41 -16.96
N SER A 184 11.34 16.17 -15.65
CA SER A 184 12.28 16.92 -14.81
C SER A 184 13.42 16.04 -14.27
N ASN A 185 14.33 15.58 -15.13
CA ASN A 185 15.61 14.92 -14.75
C ASN A 185 15.48 13.90 -13.59
N VAL A 186 14.48 13.02 -13.67
CA VAL A 186 14.20 12.04 -12.62
C VAL A 186 15.07 10.81 -12.87
N GLU A 187 16.08 10.56 -12.02
CA GLU A 187 16.97 9.41 -12.16
C GLU A 187 16.21 8.08 -12.06
N SER A 188 16.66 7.05 -12.80
CA SER A 188 16.10 5.67 -12.83
C SER A 188 15.75 5.09 -11.46
N SER A 189 16.56 5.38 -10.43
CA SER A 189 16.34 4.90 -9.06
C SER A 189 15.05 5.41 -8.42
N THR A 190 14.43 6.43 -9.01
CA THR A 190 13.17 7.01 -8.58
C THR A 190 11.96 6.28 -9.18
N PHE A 191 12.15 5.62 -10.31
CA PHE A 191 11.12 4.84 -10.97
C PHE A 191 11.27 3.37 -10.59
N LEU A 192 10.17 2.67 -10.36
CA LEU A 192 10.19 1.22 -10.24
C LEU A 192 10.29 0.59 -11.64
N VAL A 193 11.42 0.82 -12.32
CA VAL A 193 11.76 0.13 -13.57
C VAL A 193 12.12 -1.31 -13.25
N LEU A 194 11.48 -2.24 -13.96
CA LEU A 194 11.61 -3.68 -13.73
C LEU A 194 12.90 -4.25 -14.34
N THR A 195 13.50 -3.56 -15.31
CA THR A 195 14.72 -3.98 -16.01
C THR A 195 15.65 -2.83 -16.23
#